data_AF-A0A971QCY0-F1
#
_entry.id   AF-A0A971QCY0-F1
#
_cell.length_a   1.000
_cell.length_b   1.000
_cell.length_c   1.000
_cell.angle_alpha   90.00
_cell.angle_beta   90.00
_cell.angle_gamma   90.00
#
_symmetry.space_group_name_H-M   'P 1'
#
loop_
_entity.id
_entity.type
_entity.pdbx_description
1 polymer ?
#
loop_
_entity_poly.entity_id
_entity_poly.type
_entity_poly.pdbx_seq_one_letter_code
_entity_poly.pdbx_strand_id
1 'polypeptide(L)'
;MFASGLAKATIAKRCRYARHFFEVAKRRGIIAHNPFGHIKAVVTGDPSRRVFVPGDVVAKVMDAIPDPQWKLLLALARWGGLRIPSEALALTWGDVDFAGKRFIVRASKTAHHKDGGIRIVPMFPELADLFQRVFDEAEEGTVHVITRYRHASVNLRTQLLKYIARAKVKPWPKLWQNLRASRATELADLYPSHVCAAWLGHTEKIADTFYRTVTDSHFMRATEAPTPGSIRNPAQNPAQQAPEMTRTIQRQENEESCKSSICGDLRDTAESGEHLSKPSLGVTGLEPVTLRV
;
A
#
# COMPACT_ATOMS: atom_id res chain seq x y z
N MET A 1 4.36 -29.23 -14.89
CA MET A 1 4.45 -29.67 -13.48
C MET A 1 4.96 -28.51 -12.63
N PHE A 2 4.15 -28.01 -11.69
CA PHE A 2 4.59 -26.98 -10.75
C PHE A 2 5.26 -27.68 -9.56
N ALA A 3 6.41 -27.19 -9.11
CA ALA A 3 7.01 -27.65 -7.85
C ALA A 3 5.98 -27.49 -6.72
N SER A 4 5.57 -28.61 -6.14
CA SER A 4 4.52 -28.74 -5.15
C SER A 4 4.87 -27.92 -3.90
N GLY A 5 4.20 -26.78 -3.71
CA GLY A 5 4.29 -26.01 -2.46
C GLY A 5 4.37 -24.49 -2.58
N LEU A 6 4.52 -23.92 -3.78
CA LEU A 6 4.55 -22.45 -3.93
C LEU A 6 3.16 -21.84 -4.05
N ALA A 7 2.90 -20.78 -3.28
CA ALA A 7 1.69 -19.98 -3.42
C ALA A 7 1.58 -19.36 -4.83
N LYS A 8 0.35 -19.25 -5.37
CA LYS A 8 0.07 -18.69 -6.71
C LYS A 8 0.73 -17.32 -6.93
N ALA A 9 0.68 -16.43 -5.93
CA ALA A 9 1.31 -15.11 -5.99
C ALA A 9 2.84 -15.18 -6.12
N THR A 10 3.49 -16.17 -5.50
CA THR A 10 4.93 -16.40 -5.60
C THR A 10 5.31 -16.87 -7.00
N ILE A 11 4.52 -17.80 -7.57
CA ILE A 11 4.70 -18.26 -8.95
C ILE A 11 4.58 -17.08 -9.92
N ALA A 12 3.49 -16.31 -9.82
CA ALA A 12 3.28 -15.13 -10.65
C ALA A 12 4.44 -14.13 -10.52
N LYS A 13 4.94 -13.88 -9.31
CA LYS A 13 6.09 -12.99 -9.09
C LYS A 13 7.36 -13.50 -9.78
N ARG A 14 7.64 -14.81 -9.70
CA ARG A 14 8.80 -15.42 -10.39
C ARG A 14 8.66 -15.34 -11.91
N CYS A 15 7.49 -15.67 -12.46
CA CYS A 15 7.22 -15.53 -13.89
C CYS A 15 7.38 -14.08 -14.37
N ARG A 16 6.98 -13.10 -13.55
CA ARG A 16 7.19 -11.67 -13.85
C ARG A 16 8.67 -11.31 -13.92
N TYR A 17 9.49 -11.81 -13.00
CA TYR A 17 10.94 -11.56 -13.01
C TYR A 17 11.63 -12.23 -14.20
N ALA A 18 11.30 -13.48 -14.50
CA ALA A 18 11.80 -14.16 -15.69
C ALA A 18 11.45 -13.37 -16.96
N ARG A 19 10.18 -12.94 -17.11
CA ARG A 19 9.79 -12.09 -18.24
C ARG A 19 10.60 -10.81 -18.31
N HIS A 20 10.79 -10.11 -17.19
CA HIS A 20 11.56 -8.86 -17.20
C HIS A 20 13.02 -9.08 -17.62
N PHE A 21 13.67 -10.11 -17.08
CA PHE A 21 15.04 -10.48 -17.44
C PHE A 21 15.19 -10.73 -18.95
N PHE A 22 14.33 -11.59 -19.51
CA PHE A 22 14.36 -11.90 -20.94
C PHE A 22 13.90 -10.72 -21.82
N GLU A 23 13.06 -9.82 -21.30
CA GLU A 23 12.70 -8.60 -22.04
C GLU A 23 13.90 -7.66 -22.18
N VAL A 24 14.75 -7.56 -21.15
CA VAL A 24 16.02 -6.82 -21.23
C VAL A 24 16.97 -7.47 -22.24
N ALA A 25 17.10 -8.80 -22.23
CA ALA A 25 17.94 -9.53 -23.19
C ALA A 25 17.46 -9.32 -24.64
N LYS A 26 16.14 -9.38 -24.88
CA LYS A 26 15.54 -9.08 -26.19
C LYS A 26 15.81 -7.63 -26.62
N ARG A 27 15.60 -6.66 -25.74
CA ARG A 27 15.87 -5.23 -26.03
C ARG A 27 17.33 -4.94 -26.36
N ARG A 28 18.25 -5.75 -25.82
CA ARG A 28 19.69 -5.67 -26.11
C ARG A 28 20.11 -6.48 -27.35
N GLY A 29 19.18 -7.12 -28.05
CA GLY A 29 19.47 -7.93 -29.23
C GLY A 29 20.17 -9.27 -28.95
N ILE A 30 20.24 -9.71 -27.68
CA ILE A 30 20.90 -10.98 -27.30
C ILE A 30 20.04 -12.18 -27.72
N ILE A 31 18.71 -12.01 -27.75
CA ILE A 31 17.75 -13.01 -28.18
C ILE A 31 16.68 -12.35 -29.07
N ALA A 32 16.10 -13.12 -30.00
CA ALA A 32 15.06 -12.62 -30.90
C ALA A 32 13.70 -12.42 -30.20
N HIS A 33 13.34 -13.29 -29.24
CA HIS A 33 12.04 -13.26 -28.59
C HIS A 33 12.14 -13.60 -27.09
N ASN A 34 11.16 -13.14 -26.32
CA ASN A 34 11.07 -13.41 -24.89
C ASN A 34 10.26 -14.70 -24.65
N PRO A 35 10.87 -15.79 -24.13
CA PRO A 35 10.17 -17.06 -23.92
C PRO A 35 9.06 -16.97 -22.86
N PHE A 36 9.05 -15.95 -22.00
CA PHE A 36 8.02 -15.72 -20.98
C PHE A 36 7.00 -14.65 -21.38
N GLY A 37 7.04 -14.15 -22.62
CA GLY A 37 6.19 -13.07 -23.10
C GLY A 37 4.69 -13.40 -23.05
N HIS A 38 4.32 -14.63 -23.37
CA HIS A 38 2.93 -15.11 -23.43
C HIS A 38 2.32 -15.40 -22.05
N ILE A 39 3.14 -15.56 -21.00
CA ILE A 39 2.65 -15.92 -19.67
C ILE A 39 2.02 -14.69 -19.03
N LYS A 40 0.71 -14.67 -18.77
CA LYS A 40 0.11 -13.59 -17.97
C LYS A 40 0.46 -13.80 -16.50
N ALA A 41 1.29 -12.92 -15.94
CA ALA A 41 1.70 -12.98 -14.53
C ALA A 41 1.10 -11.82 -13.75
N VAL A 42 -0.16 -11.97 -13.32
CA VAL A 42 -0.82 -11.00 -12.45
C VAL A 42 -0.58 -11.43 -11.00
N VAL A 43 0.13 -10.59 -10.25
CA VAL A 43 0.27 -10.76 -8.80
C VAL A 43 -0.91 -10.05 -8.16
N THR A 44 -1.96 -10.80 -7.82
CA THR A 44 -3.10 -10.27 -7.06
C THR A 44 -2.85 -10.38 -5.56
N GLY A 45 -3.33 -9.39 -4.81
CA GLY A 45 -3.37 -9.47 -3.36
C GLY A 45 -4.43 -10.49 -2.92
N ASP A 46 -4.18 -11.18 -1.82
CA ASP A 46 -5.15 -12.08 -1.18
C ASP A 46 -6.03 -11.30 -0.18
N PRO A 47 -7.33 -11.11 -0.49
CA PRO A 47 -8.26 -10.38 0.38
C PRO A 47 -8.54 -11.09 1.71
N SER A 48 -8.48 -12.42 1.76
CA SER A 48 -8.80 -13.21 2.97
C SER A 48 -7.87 -12.92 4.15
N ARG A 49 -6.70 -12.35 3.85
CA ARG A 49 -5.68 -11.96 4.84
C ARG A 49 -5.79 -10.50 5.26
N ARG A 50 -6.79 -9.76 4.78
CA ARG A 50 -7.12 -8.42 5.27
C ARG A 50 -8.05 -8.58 6.46
N VAL A 51 -7.63 -8.10 7.61
CA VAL A 51 -8.46 -8.08 8.81
C VAL A 51 -8.40 -6.70 9.43
N PHE A 52 -9.53 -6.26 9.96
CA PHE A 52 -9.59 -5.09 10.83
C PHE A 52 -9.04 -5.49 12.21
N VAL A 53 -8.16 -4.68 12.77
CA VAL A 53 -7.54 -4.88 14.09
C VAL A 53 -8.07 -3.78 15.01
N PRO A 54 -9.05 -4.09 15.88
CA PRO A 54 -9.65 -3.13 16.79
C PRO A 54 -8.62 -2.42 17.69
N GLY A 55 -8.90 -1.17 18.04
CA GLY A 55 -8.00 -0.37 18.89
C GLY A 55 -7.80 -0.96 20.28
N ASP A 56 -8.86 -1.51 20.89
CA ASP A 56 -8.81 -2.17 22.21
C ASP A 56 -7.93 -3.43 22.21
N VAL A 57 -7.93 -4.19 21.11
CA VAL A 57 -7.02 -5.33 20.92
C VAL A 57 -5.57 -4.86 20.90
N VAL A 58 -5.28 -3.75 20.23
CA VAL A 58 -3.91 -3.19 20.20
C VAL A 58 -3.51 -2.62 21.57
N ALA A 59 -4.43 -1.96 22.27
CA ALA A 59 -4.20 -1.47 23.64
C ALA A 59 -3.80 -2.61 24.59
N LYS A 60 -4.52 -3.73 24.58
CA LYS A 60 -4.15 -4.95 25.35
C LYS A 60 -2.74 -5.45 25.01
N VAL A 61 -2.34 -5.39 23.74
CA VAL A 61 -0.98 -5.77 23.34
C VAL A 61 0.05 -4.75 23.85
N MET A 62 -0.26 -3.46 23.83
CA MET A 62 0.61 -2.40 24.35
C MET A 62 0.87 -2.53 25.85
N ASP A 63 -0.11 -2.99 26.64
CA ASP A 63 0.07 -3.23 28.07
C ASP A 63 1.13 -4.30 28.36
N ALA A 64 1.32 -5.25 27.43
CA ALA A 64 2.32 -6.31 27.53
C ALA A 64 3.73 -5.88 27.08
N ILE A 65 3.88 -4.69 26.49
CA ILE A 65 5.14 -4.14 26.00
C ILE A 65 5.80 -3.32 27.12
N PRO A 66 7.01 -3.67 27.59
CA PRO A 66 7.68 -2.87 28.62
C PRO A 66 8.39 -1.65 28.07
N ASP A 67 8.86 -1.73 26.82
CA ASP A 67 9.75 -0.73 26.20
C ASP A 67 8.95 0.41 25.53
N PRO A 68 9.14 1.68 25.95
CA PRO A 68 8.35 2.81 25.43
C PRO A 68 8.55 3.06 23.93
N GLN A 69 9.78 2.89 23.41
CA GLN A 69 10.03 2.97 21.97
C GLN A 69 9.27 1.90 21.18
N TRP A 70 9.15 0.67 21.70
CA TRP A 70 8.32 -0.37 21.10
C TRP A 70 6.82 -0.07 21.16
N LYS A 71 6.34 0.51 22.27
CA LYS A 71 4.94 0.97 22.37
C LYS A 71 4.67 2.01 21.29
N LEU A 72 5.55 3.01 21.15
CA LEU A 72 5.46 4.03 20.12
C LEU A 72 5.57 3.41 18.72
N LEU A 73 6.45 2.43 18.48
CA LEU A 73 6.58 1.75 17.18
C LEU A 73 5.28 1.05 16.77
N LEU A 74 4.63 0.35 17.70
CA LEU A 74 3.33 -0.29 17.46
C LEU A 74 2.24 0.76 17.19
N ALA A 75 2.24 1.84 17.98
CA ALA A 75 1.28 2.91 17.86
C ALA A 75 1.42 3.70 16.55
N LEU A 76 2.64 3.97 16.11
CA LEU A 76 2.93 4.59 14.81
C LEU A 76 2.37 3.76 13.65
N ALA A 77 2.38 2.42 13.76
CA ALA A 77 1.75 1.56 12.76
C ALA A 77 0.22 1.64 12.81
N ARG A 78 -0.36 1.64 14.02
CA ARG A 78 -1.81 1.52 14.22
C ARG A 78 -2.60 2.83 14.13
N TRP A 79 -2.06 3.93 14.63
CA TRP A 79 -2.74 5.23 14.65
C TRP A 79 -2.05 6.24 13.74
N GLY A 80 -0.72 6.21 13.65
CA GLY A 80 0.03 6.99 12.66
C GLY A 80 -0.08 6.43 11.24
N GLY A 81 -0.46 5.15 11.10
CA GLY A 81 -0.55 4.47 9.82
C GLY A 81 0.81 4.33 9.12
N LEU A 82 1.95 4.32 9.82
CA LEU A 82 3.27 4.24 9.20
C LEU A 82 3.60 2.84 8.66
N ARG A 83 4.48 2.80 7.65
CA ARG A 83 5.11 1.57 7.18
C ARG A 83 6.25 1.17 8.11
N ILE A 84 6.12 0.00 8.71
CA ILE A 84 7.13 -0.57 9.60
C ILE A 84 8.00 -1.59 8.84
N PRO A 85 9.34 -1.57 8.97
CA PRO A 85 10.13 -0.64 9.79
C PRO A 85 10.45 0.71 9.12
N SER A 86 10.47 0.76 7.79
CA SER A 86 11.22 1.77 7.05
C SER A 86 10.88 3.23 7.37
N GLU A 87 9.60 3.57 7.57
CA GLU A 87 9.21 4.96 7.86
C GLU A 87 9.43 5.31 9.33
N ALA A 88 9.02 4.43 10.25
CA ALA A 88 9.21 4.67 11.68
C ALA A 88 10.70 4.75 12.06
N LEU A 89 11.52 3.92 11.42
CA LEU A 89 12.97 3.96 11.59
C LEU A 89 13.61 5.19 10.91
N ALA A 90 12.97 5.89 9.99
CA ALA A 90 13.54 7.10 9.41
C ALA A 90 13.18 8.38 10.20
N LEU A 91 12.26 8.29 11.16
CA LEU A 91 11.74 9.45 11.89
C LEU A 91 12.78 10.01 12.88
N THR A 92 13.00 11.32 12.79
CA THR A 92 13.89 12.07 13.69
C THR A 92 13.10 13.00 14.60
N TRP A 93 13.69 13.44 15.71
CA TRP A 93 13.05 14.43 16.58
C TRP A 93 12.84 15.78 15.89
N GLY A 94 13.70 16.14 14.94
CA GLY A 94 13.51 17.32 14.09
C GLY A 94 12.31 17.23 13.14
N ASP A 95 11.76 16.03 12.92
CA ASP A 95 10.52 15.86 12.16
C ASP A 95 9.26 15.98 13.03
N VAL A 96 9.37 16.11 14.37
CA VAL A 96 8.24 16.12 15.31
C VAL A 96 7.93 17.54 15.79
N ASP A 97 6.74 18.02 15.49
CA ASP A 97 6.22 19.33 15.91
C ASP A 97 5.14 19.10 16.99
N PHE A 98 5.56 19.10 18.26
CA PHE A 98 4.67 18.90 19.41
C PHE A 98 3.62 20.01 19.52
N ALA A 99 4.01 21.27 19.30
CA ALA A 99 3.11 22.41 19.40
C ALA A 99 2.04 22.38 18.29
N GLY A 100 2.46 22.11 17.06
CA GLY A 100 1.57 21.95 15.90
C GLY A 100 0.89 20.59 15.81
N LYS A 101 1.12 19.68 16.78
CA LYS A 101 0.56 18.32 16.85
C LYS A 101 0.68 17.56 15.53
N ARG A 102 1.88 17.52 14.96
CA ARG A 102 2.13 16.87 13.66
C ARG A 102 3.57 16.40 13.56
N PHE A 103 3.82 15.51 12.60
CA PHE A 103 5.17 15.07 12.31
C PHE A 103 5.34 14.74 10.82
N ILE A 104 6.58 14.83 10.35
CA ILE A 104 6.93 14.60 8.95
C ILE A 104 7.39 13.16 8.77
N VAL A 105 6.77 12.45 7.82
CA VAL A 105 7.17 11.09 7.45
C VAL A 105 7.78 11.08 6.06
N ARG A 106 9.00 10.54 5.97
CA ARG A 106 9.75 10.39 4.73
C ARG A 106 9.72 8.93 4.29
N ALA A 107 9.14 8.66 3.12
CA ALA A 107 9.03 7.31 2.58
C ALA A 107 10.12 7.06 1.54
N SER A 108 11.15 6.28 1.91
CA SER A 108 12.28 5.94 1.03
C SER A 108 11.88 5.25 -0.27
N LYS A 109 10.81 4.43 -0.25
CA LYS A 109 10.34 3.70 -1.44
C LYS A 109 9.61 4.57 -2.47
N THR A 110 9.21 5.78 -2.09
CA THR A 110 8.51 6.72 -2.97
C THR A 110 9.31 7.99 -3.20
N ALA A 111 10.59 8.02 -2.80
CA ALA A 111 11.48 9.16 -2.99
C ALA A 111 11.63 9.58 -4.47
N HIS A 112 11.45 8.64 -5.41
CA HIS A 112 11.50 8.91 -6.85
C HIS A 112 10.18 9.45 -7.44
N HIS A 113 9.10 9.56 -6.66
CA HIS A 113 7.86 10.20 -7.13
C HIS A 113 7.94 11.72 -6.95
N LYS A 114 7.12 12.48 -7.71
CA LYS A 114 7.14 13.96 -7.75
C LYS A 114 7.13 14.64 -6.39
N ASP A 115 6.49 14.03 -5.39
CA ASP A 115 6.33 14.60 -4.04
C ASP A 115 7.43 14.14 -3.06
N GLY A 116 8.48 13.47 -3.55
CA GLY A 116 9.62 13.02 -2.74
C GLY A 116 9.30 11.95 -1.67
N GLY A 117 8.06 11.45 -1.65
CA GLY A 117 7.59 10.53 -0.61
C GLY A 117 7.46 11.16 0.77
N ILE A 118 7.40 12.49 0.87
CA ILE A 118 7.24 13.22 2.12
C ILE A 118 5.76 13.46 2.37
N ARG A 119 5.32 13.26 3.62
CA ARG A 119 3.96 13.63 4.04
C ARG A 119 3.96 14.16 5.47
N ILE A 120 2.99 15.02 5.75
CA ILE A 120 2.73 15.53 7.09
C ILE A 120 1.59 14.69 7.68
N VAL A 121 1.84 14.12 8.86
CA VAL A 121 0.89 13.28 9.56
C VAL A 121 0.46 13.99 10.84
N PRO A 122 -0.85 14.10 11.14
CA PRO A 122 -1.29 14.57 12.44
C PRO A 122 -0.76 13.67 13.55
N MET A 123 -0.30 14.27 14.64
CA MET A 123 -0.07 13.58 15.90
C MET A 123 -1.44 13.31 16.51
N PHE A 124 -2.05 12.20 16.09
CA PHE A 124 -3.34 11.76 16.62
C PHE A 124 -3.26 11.60 18.16
N PRO A 125 -4.38 11.78 18.88
CA PRO A 125 -4.36 11.76 20.35
C PRO A 125 -3.68 10.53 20.95
N GLU A 126 -3.86 9.36 20.34
CA GLU A 126 -3.26 8.10 20.78
C GLU A 126 -1.72 8.07 20.68
N LEU A 127 -1.11 9.01 19.96
CA LEU A 127 0.33 9.12 19.79
C LEU A 127 0.97 10.15 20.72
N ALA A 128 0.23 11.14 21.21
CA ALA A 128 0.80 12.31 21.88
C ALA A 128 1.63 11.92 23.12
N ASP A 129 1.02 11.19 24.05
CA ASP A 129 1.68 10.76 25.29
C ASP A 129 2.84 9.79 25.02
N LEU A 130 2.74 8.98 23.97
CA LEU A 130 3.79 8.04 23.60
C LEU A 130 5.01 8.75 23.00
N PHE A 131 4.78 9.77 22.17
CA PHE A 131 5.86 10.63 21.67
C PHE A 131 6.52 11.38 22.82
N GLN A 132 5.73 11.99 23.70
CA GLN A 132 6.24 12.74 24.83
C GLN A 132 7.09 11.85 25.73
N ARG A 133 6.58 10.67 26.11
CA ARG A 133 7.34 9.73 26.95
C ARG A 133 8.66 9.30 26.32
N VAL A 134 8.67 8.98 25.04
CA VAL A 134 9.91 8.56 24.35
C VAL A 134 10.88 9.73 24.20
N PHE A 135 10.38 10.97 24.12
CA PHE A 135 11.19 12.18 24.11
C PHE A 135 11.81 12.46 25.47
N ASP A 136 11.03 12.37 26.54
CA ASP A 136 11.48 12.60 27.93
C ASP A 136 12.54 11.58 28.36
N GLU A 137 12.45 10.34 27.86
CA GLU A 137 13.42 9.27 28.12
C GLU A 137 14.66 9.32 27.19
N ALA A 138 14.67 10.22 26.18
CA ALA A 138 15.78 10.30 25.23
C ALA A 138 16.97 11.07 25.82
N GLU A 139 18.18 10.54 25.63
CA GLU A 139 19.41 11.25 25.98
C GLU A 139 19.57 12.50 25.10
N GLU A 140 20.14 13.55 25.67
CA GLU A 140 20.44 14.79 24.94
C GLU A 140 21.30 14.50 23.70
N GLY A 141 20.96 15.13 22.58
CA GLY A 141 21.62 14.89 21.29
C GLY A 141 21.16 13.63 20.55
N THR A 142 20.25 12.83 21.11
CA THR A 142 19.58 11.77 20.36
C THR A 142 18.87 12.37 19.14
N VAL A 143 19.14 11.85 17.95
CA VAL A 143 18.54 12.38 16.70
C VAL A 143 17.26 11.64 16.31
N HIS A 144 17.23 10.31 16.49
CA HIS A 144 16.15 9.46 16.00
C HIS A 144 15.12 9.17 17.09
N VAL A 145 13.83 9.14 16.72
CA VAL A 145 12.73 8.82 17.65
C VAL A 145 12.83 7.38 18.15
N ILE A 146 13.06 6.44 17.24
CA ILE A 146 13.38 5.05 17.59
C ILE A 146 14.89 4.89 17.47
N THR A 147 15.62 4.61 18.54
CA THR A 147 17.09 4.50 18.47
C THR A 147 17.55 3.08 18.21
N ARG A 148 16.71 2.09 18.53
CA ARG A 148 16.98 0.67 18.29
C ARG A 148 16.88 0.32 16.80
N TYR A 149 17.49 -0.81 16.41
CA TYR A 149 17.29 -1.45 15.08
C TYR A 149 17.94 -0.74 13.89
N ARG A 150 19.07 -0.05 14.13
CA ARG A 150 19.83 0.71 13.12
C ARG A 150 20.81 -0.14 12.29
N HIS A 151 21.25 -1.28 12.83
CA HIS A 151 22.19 -2.20 12.16
C HIS A 151 21.59 -3.61 11.98
N ALA A 152 21.73 -4.17 10.77
CA ALA A 152 21.34 -5.53 10.33
C ALA A 152 19.87 -5.95 10.54
N SER A 153 19.50 -7.13 10.01
CA SER A 153 18.11 -7.60 9.81
C SER A 153 17.32 -7.74 11.11
N VAL A 154 16.40 -6.81 11.35
CA VAL A 154 15.59 -6.79 12.57
C VAL A 154 14.32 -7.63 12.41
N ASN A 155 14.12 -8.58 13.32
CA ASN A 155 12.93 -9.41 13.32
C ASN A 155 11.79 -8.84 14.20
N LEU A 156 11.27 -7.68 13.78
CA LEU A 156 10.12 -7.04 14.43
C LEU A 156 8.87 -7.94 14.47
N ARG A 157 8.73 -8.83 13.50
CA ARG A 157 7.62 -9.78 13.43
C ARG A 157 7.64 -10.74 14.63
N THR A 158 8.78 -11.37 14.89
CA THR A 158 8.89 -12.34 15.98
C THR A 158 8.66 -11.67 17.32
N GLN A 159 9.18 -10.47 17.53
CA GLN A 159 8.99 -9.77 18.80
C GLN A 159 7.53 -9.34 19.01
N LEU A 160 6.85 -8.83 17.97
CA LEU A 160 5.42 -8.52 18.07
C LEU A 160 4.58 -9.76 18.38
N LEU A 161 4.90 -10.93 17.79
CA LEU A 161 4.21 -12.18 18.13
C LEU A 161 4.36 -12.57 19.60
N LYS A 162 5.53 -12.33 20.21
CA LYS A 162 5.74 -12.57 21.64
C LYS A 162 4.85 -11.67 22.50
N TYR A 163 4.74 -10.39 22.15
CA TYR A 163 3.86 -9.46 22.89
C TYR A 163 2.38 -9.81 22.73
N ILE A 164 1.95 -10.18 21.51
CA ILE A 164 0.59 -10.66 21.26
C ILE A 164 0.27 -11.90 22.10
N ALA A 165 1.20 -12.87 22.16
CA ALA A 165 1.05 -14.07 22.98
C ALA A 165 0.97 -13.73 24.48
N ARG A 166 1.83 -12.81 24.96
CA ARG A 166 1.81 -12.33 26.35
C ARG A 166 0.49 -11.65 26.71
N ALA A 167 -0.10 -10.91 25.78
CA ALA A 167 -1.41 -10.27 25.93
C ALA A 167 -2.60 -11.24 25.78
N LYS A 168 -2.34 -12.54 25.54
CA LYS A 168 -3.36 -13.57 25.29
C LYS A 168 -4.31 -13.22 24.13
N VAL A 169 -3.80 -12.51 23.14
CA VAL A 169 -4.54 -12.13 21.93
C VAL A 169 -4.20 -13.12 20.80
N LYS A 170 -5.20 -13.49 20.00
CA LYS A 170 -4.97 -14.31 18.80
C LYS A 170 -4.18 -13.49 17.76
N PRO A 171 -3.04 -13.99 17.23
CA PRO A 171 -2.29 -13.26 16.22
C PRO A 171 -3.07 -13.13 14.91
N TRP A 172 -2.92 -11.99 14.25
CA TRP A 172 -3.54 -11.72 12.95
C TRP A 172 -2.56 -11.89 11.77
N PRO A 173 -3.06 -12.16 10.55
CA PRO A 173 -2.21 -12.17 9.36
C PRO A 173 -1.62 -10.77 9.10
N LYS A 174 -0.49 -10.71 8.38
CA LYS A 174 0.13 -9.45 7.92
C LYS A 174 0.22 -8.37 9.02
N LEU A 175 0.81 -8.74 10.16
CA LEU A 175 0.76 -8.01 11.43
C LEU A 175 0.80 -6.49 11.28
N TRP A 176 1.85 -5.97 10.64
CA TRP A 176 2.06 -4.53 10.48
C TRP A 176 1.16 -3.89 9.42
N GLN A 177 0.93 -4.58 8.31
CA GLN A 177 0.13 -4.04 7.21
C GLN A 177 -1.34 -3.90 7.60
N ASN A 178 -1.88 -4.84 8.38
CA ASN A 178 -3.27 -4.79 8.81
C ASN A 178 -3.52 -3.73 9.89
N LEU A 179 -2.52 -3.37 10.71
CA LEU A 179 -2.62 -2.20 11.60
C LEU A 179 -2.80 -0.91 10.80
N ARG A 180 -1.94 -0.71 9.79
CA ARG A 180 -2.06 0.44 8.88
C ARG A 180 -3.37 0.40 8.09
N ALA A 181 -3.81 -0.77 7.62
CA ALA A 181 -5.06 -0.91 6.89
C ALA A 181 -6.27 -0.56 7.78
N SER A 182 -6.25 -0.98 9.04
CA SER A 182 -7.30 -0.64 10.02
C SER A 182 -7.37 0.87 10.25
N ARG A 183 -6.21 1.54 10.37
CA ARG A 183 -6.19 3.01 10.47
C ARG A 183 -6.80 3.70 9.27
N ALA A 184 -6.49 3.17 8.09
CA ALA A 184 -6.98 3.75 6.85
C ALA A 184 -8.49 3.58 6.67
N THR A 185 -9.06 2.46 7.16
CA THR A 185 -10.52 2.30 7.27
C THR A 185 -11.11 3.38 8.18
N GLU A 186 -10.62 3.51 9.42
CA GLU A 186 -11.17 4.48 10.38
C GLU A 186 -11.10 5.93 9.89
N LEU A 187 -9.98 6.31 9.25
CA LEU A 187 -9.84 7.66 8.70
C LEU A 187 -10.81 7.91 7.55
N ALA A 188 -11.05 6.91 6.69
CA ALA A 188 -11.98 7.04 5.58
C ALA A 188 -13.44 7.23 6.05
N ASP A 189 -13.78 6.78 7.25
CA ASP A 189 -15.12 6.98 7.83
C ASP A 189 -15.30 8.38 8.43
N LEU A 190 -14.19 9.09 8.70
CA LEU A 190 -14.17 10.36 9.43
C LEU A 190 -13.79 11.55 8.55
N TYR A 191 -13.01 11.33 7.49
CA TYR A 191 -12.43 12.39 6.67
C TYR A 191 -12.56 12.09 5.17
N PRO A 192 -12.59 13.12 4.31
CA PRO A 192 -12.59 12.95 2.86
C PRO A 192 -11.41 12.11 2.34
N SER A 193 -11.62 11.39 1.24
CA SER A 193 -10.65 10.46 0.64
C SER A 193 -9.27 11.08 0.41
N HIS A 194 -9.23 12.30 -0.16
CA HIS A 194 -8.00 13.00 -0.49
C HIS A 194 -7.18 13.39 0.77
N VAL A 195 -7.85 13.70 1.88
CA VAL A 195 -7.20 14.02 3.17
C VAL A 195 -6.55 12.77 3.75
N CYS A 196 -7.29 11.66 3.79
CA CYS A 196 -6.77 10.37 4.24
C CYS A 196 -5.57 9.90 3.40
N ALA A 197 -5.70 10.05 2.07
CA ALA A 197 -4.67 9.72 1.10
C ALA A 197 -3.37 10.53 1.34
N ALA A 198 -3.50 11.83 1.62
CA ALA A 198 -2.37 12.69 1.95
C ALA A 198 -1.66 12.23 3.24
N TRP A 199 -2.39 11.98 4.32
CA TRP A 199 -1.78 11.57 5.61
C TRP A 199 -1.16 10.18 5.58
N LEU A 200 -1.72 9.26 4.81
CA LEU A 200 -1.20 7.90 4.72
C LEU A 200 -0.12 7.77 3.64
N GLY A 201 -0.07 8.64 2.63
CA GLY A 201 0.91 8.57 1.55
C GLY A 201 0.58 7.44 0.57
N HIS A 202 -0.64 7.46 0.04
CA HIS A 202 -1.09 6.65 -1.09
C HIS A 202 -2.00 7.49 -2.00
N THR A 203 -2.13 7.12 -3.28
CA THR A 203 -3.10 7.76 -4.18
C THR A 203 -4.54 7.39 -3.78
N GLU A 204 -5.53 8.23 -4.11
CA GLU A 204 -6.95 7.95 -3.85
C GLU A 204 -7.44 6.62 -4.48
N LYS A 205 -7.02 6.33 -5.71
CA LYS A 205 -7.34 5.06 -6.38
C LYS A 205 -6.84 3.82 -5.61
N ILE A 206 -5.69 3.96 -4.93
CA ILE A 206 -5.15 2.93 -4.04
C ILE A 206 -5.94 2.90 -2.73
N ALA A 207 -6.44 4.05 -2.26
CA ALA A 207 -7.28 4.13 -1.07
C ALA A 207 -8.54 3.26 -1.20
N ASP A 208 -9.23 3.44 -2.32
CA ASP A 208 -10.49 2.77 -2.61
C ASP A 208 -10.34 1.25 -2.77
N THR A 209 -9.23 0.82 -3.38
CA THR A 209 -8.98 -0.61 -3.64
C THR A 209 -8.48 -1.36 -2.40
N PHE A 210 -7.65 -0.71 -1.56
CA PHE A 210 -6.86 -1.41 -0.54
C PHE A 210 -7.26 -1.14 0.91
N TYR A 211 -7.91 -0.02 1.23
CA TYR A 211 -8.18 0.38 2.63
C TYR A 211 -9.65 0.38 3.04
N ARG A 212 -10.59 0.41 2.09
CA ARG A 212 -12.01 0.25 2.39
C ARG A 212 -12.27 -1.20 2.82
N THR A 213 -12.50 -1.39 4.12
CA THR A 213 -12.94 -2.66 4.70
C THR A 213 -14.20 -2.36 5.50
N VAL A 214 -15.27 -3.11 5.26
CA VAL A 214 -16.49 -2.98 6.07
C VAL A 214 -16.20 -3.54 7.46
N THR A 215 -16.49 -2.75 8.49
CA THR A 215 -16.33 -3.16 9.89
C THR A 215 -17.69 -3.39 10.54
N ASP A 216 -17.71 -4.10 11.67
CA ASP A 216 -18.94 -4.29 12.45
C ASP A 216 -19.55 -2.95 12.91
N SER A 217 -18.73 -1.92 13.13
CA SER A 217 -19.23 -0.59 13.47
C SER A 217 -20.00 0.07 12.32
N HIS A 218 -19.67 -0.25 11.07
CA HIS A 218 -20.42 0.24 9.91
C HIS A 218 -21.80 -0.39 9.84
N PHE A 219 -21.92 -1.67 10.17
CA PHE A 219 -23.20 -2.34 10.27
C PHE A 219 -24.06 -1.73 11.38
N MET A 220 -23.50 -1.56 12.58
CA MET A 220 -24.21 -0.95 13.71
C MET A 220 -24.71 0.47 13.36
N ARG A 221 -23.83 1.33 12.81
CA ARG A 221 -24.19 2.69 12.40
C ARG A 221 -25.23 2.73 11.27
N ALA A 222 -25.21 1.77 10.36
CA ALA A 222 -26.20 1.68 9.28
C ALA A 222 -27.57 1.17 9.77
N THR A 223 -27.60 0.44 10.89
CA THR A 223 -28.83 -0.06 11.52
C THR A 223 -29.42 0.87 12.57
N GLU A 224 -28.62 1.80 13.10
CA GLU A 224 -29.10 2.89 13.95
C GLU A 224 -29.93 3.88 13.12
N ALA A 225 -31.18 4.12 13.53
CA ALA A 225 -32.05 5.09 12.85
C ALA A 225 -31.37 6.47 12.85
N PRO A 226 -31.41 7.22 11.73
CA PRO A 226 -30.74 8.52 11.66
C PRO A 226 -31.37 9.48 12.66
N THR A 227 -30.62 9.88 13.68
CA THR A 227 -30.99 11.00 14.55
C THR A 227 -31.01 12.27 13.70
N PRO A 228 -32.15 12.96 13.54
CA PRO A 228 -32.20 14.22 12.82
C PRO A 228 -31.33 15.25 13.58
N GLY A 229 -30.15 15.60 13.05
CA GLY A 229 -29.31 16.68 13.59
C GLY A 229 -27.80 16.44 13.68
N SER A 230 -27.27 15.26 13.37
CA SER A 230 -25.82 14.96 13.55
C SER A 230 -24.95 15.15 12.29
N ILE A 231 -25.50 15.59 11.15
CA ILE A 231 -24.66 15.94 9.98
C ILE A 231 -24.20 17.38 10.14
N ARG A 232 -23.12 17.61 10.91
CA ARG A 232 -22.36 18.87 10.83
C ARG A 232 -21.50 18.85 9.56
N ASN A 233 -22.13 19.18 8.43
CA ASN A 233 -21.40 19.68 7.26
C ASN A 233 -20.93 21.11 7.58
N PRO A 234 -19.63 21.45 7.49
CA PRO A 234 -19.22 22.84 7.49
C PRO A 234 -19.35 23.38 6.07
N ALA A 235 -20.57 23.74 5.69
CA ALA A 235 -20.83 24.55 4.51
C ALA A 235 -22.03 25.46 4.82
N GLN A 236 -21.78 26.49 5.62
CA GLN A 236 -22.68 27.64 5.71
C GLN A 236 -22.03 28.81 4.98
N ASN A 237 -22.64 29.17 3.85
CA ASN A 237 -22.90 30.55 3.47
C ASN A 237 -23.98 30.58 2.39
N PRO A 238 -25.24 30.95 2.73
CA PRO A 238 -26.17 31.47 1.76
C PRO A 238 -26.13 33.00 1.81
N ALA A 239 -25.75 33.63 0.71
CA ALA A 239 -26.13 35.02 0.45
C ALA A 239 -26.88 35.03 -0.87
N GLN A 240 -28.21 35.07 -0.76
CA GLN A 240 -29.14 35.36 -1.84
C GLN A 240 -28.94 36.82 -2.28
N GLN A 241 -28.87 37.08 -3.58
CA GLN A 241 -29.68 38.12 -4.22
C GLN A 241 -30.15 37.63 -5.60
N ALA A 242 -31.39 37.99 -5.91
CA ALA A 242 -32.28 37.42 -6.92
C ALA A 242 -32.13 38.13 -8.31
N PRO A 243 -32.90 37.73 -9.34
CA PRO A 243 -32.51 37.74 -10.76
C PRO A 243 -32.99 38.97 -11.55
N GLU A 244 -32.42 39.21 -12.74
CA GLU A 244 -33.22 39.73 -13.86
C GLU A 244 -32.66 39.42 -15.27
N MET A 245 -33.49 38.67 -16.00
CA MET A 245 -33.85 38.63 -17.42
C MET A 245 -32.92 39.02 -18.59
N THR A 246 -33.05 38.16 -19.61
CA THR A 246 -33.04 38.40 -21.08
C THR A 246 -31.71 38.30 -21.84
N ARG A 247 -31.49 37.20 -22.58
CA ARG A 247 -31.83 37.12 -24.02
C ARG A 247 -31.53 35.75 -24.64
N THR A 248 -32.39 35.46 -25.61
CA THR A 248 -32.65 34.27 -26.44
C THR A 248 -31.55 33.96 -27.48
N ILE A 249 -31.60 32.72 -28.03
CA ILE A 249 -31.10 32.23 -29.35
C ILE A 249 -29.62 31.74 -29.32
N GLN A 250 -29.20 30.55 -29.78
CA GLN A 250 -29.80 29.44 -30.54
C GLN A 250 -29.09 28.12 -30.24
N ARG A 251 -29.84 27.02 -30.36
CA ARG A 251 -29.40 25.62 -30.42
C ARG A 251 -29.12 25.28 -31.88
N GLN A 252 -27.95 24.73 -32.19
CA GLN A 252 -27.72 23.98 -33.43
C GLN A 252 -27.34 22.55 -33.06
N GLU A 253 -28.29 21.68 -33.34
CA GLU A 253 -28.12 20.24 -33.47
C GLU A 253 -27.37 19.96 -34.77
N ASN A 254 -26.42 19.03 -34.72
CA ASN A 254 -26.02 18.25 -35.89
C ASN A 254 -25.93 16.79 -35.45
N GLU A 255 -27.02 16.07 -35.70
CA GLU A 255 -26.98 14.62 -35.92
C GLU A 255 -26.39 14.38 -37.32
N GLU A 256 -25.42 13.49 -37.45
CA GLU A 256 -25.30 12.71 -38.69
C GLU A 256 -24.60 11.36 -38.48
N SER A 257 -25.43 10.33 -38.57
CA SER A 257 -25.24 9.09 -39.33
C SER A 257 -24.23 8.02 -38.87
N CYS A 258 -24.82 6.96 -38.32
CA CYS A 258 -24.36 5.58 -38.41
C CYS A 258 -24.01 5.15 -39.84
N LYS A 259 -22.83 4.56 -40.04
CA LYS A 259 -22.64 3.48 -41.03
C LYS A 259 -21.86 2.33 -40.41
N SER A 260 -22.59 1.23 -40.20
CA SER A 260 -22.03 -0.11 -40.04
C SER A 260 -21.44 -0.56 -41.38
N SER A 261 -20.35 -1.34 -41.32
CA SER A 261 -20.01 -2.26 -42.40
C SER A 261 -19.56 -3.57 -41.79
N ILE A 262 -20.40 -4.55 -42.07
CA ILE A 262 -20.16 -5.98 -41.97
C ILE A 262 -19.48 -6.41 -43.27
N CYS A 263 -18.35 -7.10 -43.19
CA CYS A 263 -17.90 -8.13 -44.12
C CYS A 263 -16.71 -8.82 -43.41
N GLY A 264 -16.68 -10.12 -43.16
CA GLY A 264 -17.15 -11.21 -44.00
C GLY A 264 -15.95 -11.80 -44.71
N ASP A 265 -15.52 -12.97 -44.24
CA ASP A 265 -14.65 -13.96 -44.90
C ASP A 265 -13.13 -13.71 -45.01
N LEU A 266 -12.40 -14.55 -44.26
CA LEU A 266 -11.36 -15.44 -44.81
C LEU A 266 -11.10 -16.57 -43.79
N ARG A 267 -11.75 -17.71 -44.05
CA ARG A 267 -11.33 -19.04 -43.62
C ARG A 267 -10.27 -19.55 -44.63
N ASP A 268 -9.59 -20.62 -44.22
CA ASP A 268 -8.57 -21.42 -44.92
C ASP A 268 -7.13 -21.00 -44.56
N THR A 269 -6.22 -21.90 -44.21
CA THR A 269 -6.19 -23.37 -44.10
C THR A 269 -4.98 -23.71 -43.24
N ALA A 270 -5.10 -24.76 -42.42
CA ALA A 270 -3.97 -25.34 -41.71
C ALA A 270 -3.20 -26.27 -42.65
N GLU A 271 -1.88 -26.09 -42.76
CA GLU A 271 -0.98 -27.12 -43.29
C GLU A 271 0.15 -27.41 -42.30
N SER A 272 0.34 -28.70 -42.11
CA SER A 272 1.33 -29.38 -41.27
C SER A 272 2.74 -29.14 -41.79
N GLY A 273 3.67 -28.78 -40.91
CA GLY A 273 5.07 -28.54 -41.26
C GLY A 273 6.02 -29.07 -40.18
N GLU A 274 6.32 -30.36 -40.32
CA GLU A 274 7.57 -31.08 -40.06
C GLU A 274 8.40 -30.91 -38.77
N HIS A 275 8.82 -32.09 -38.34
CA HIS A 275 9.57 -32.45 -37.16
C HIS A 275 11.04 -31.99 -37.26
N LEU A 276 11.39 -30.87 -36.64
CA LEU A 276 12.79 -30.47 -36.44
C LEU A 276 13.37 -31.07 -35.16
N SER A 277 14.35 -31.94 -35.37
CA SER A 277 15.21 -32.61 -34.40
C SER A 277 15.86 -31.64 -33.41
N LYS A 278 15.83 -32.00 -32.13
CA LYS A 278 16.53 -31.30 -31.04
C LYS A 278 18.04 -31.55 -31.16
N PRO A 279 18.90 -30.53 -31.29
CA PRO A 279 20.31 -30.71 -30.95
C PRO A 279 20.44 -30.75 -29.42
N SER A 280 20.99 -31.85 -28.91
CA SER A 280 21.40 -32.00 -27.52
C SER A 280 22.52 -31.00 -27.22
N LEU A 281 22.24 -30.01 -26.36
CA LEU A 281 23.28 -29.12 -25.85
C LEU A 281 24.14 -29.88 -24.84
N GLY A 282 25.44 -29.97 -25.15
CA GLY A 282 26.46 -30.57 -24.30
C GLY A 282 26.58 -29.85 -22.96
N VAL A 283 26.97 -30.63 -21.95
CA VAL A 283 27.21 -30.18 -20.58
C VAL A 283 28.55 -29.43 -20.58
N THR A 284 28.54 -28.11 -20.59
CA THR A 284 29.78 -27.33 -20.37
C THR A 284 29.45 -26.05 -19.61
N GLY A 285 30.14 -25.87 -18.49
CA GLY A 285 29.87 -24.86 -17.47
C GLY A 285 30.14 -23.42 -17.94
N LEU A 286 29.44 -22.49 -17.29
CA LEU A 286 29.53 -21.06 -17.48
C LEU A 286 30.76 -20.49 -16.75
N GLU A 287 31.98 -20.80 -17.21
CA GLU A 287 33.18 -20.03 -16.83
C GLU A 287 34.13 -19.83 -18.03
N PRO A 288 34.64 -18.62 -18.29
CA PRO A 288 35.64 -18.39 -19.33
C PRO A 288 37.04 -18.86 -18.88
N VAL A 289 37.75 -19.56 -19.77
CA VAL A 289 39.14 -19.97 -19.60
C VAL A 289 40.05 -18.74 -19.64
N THR A 290 40.76 -18.47 -18.55
CA THR A 290 41.81 -17.46 -18.50
C THR A 290 43.11 -18.04 -19.05
N LEU A 291 43.55 -17.56 -20.22
CA LEU A 291 44.91 -17.78 -20.71
C LEU A 291 45.85 -16.79 -19.99
N ARG A 292 46.85 -17.30 -19.27
CA ARG A 292 48.01 -16.52 -18.84
C ARG A 292 49.15 -16.77 -19.83
N VAL A 293 49.71 -15.66 -20.32
CA VAL A 293 51.08 -15.58 -20.87
C VAL A 293 52.05 -15.62 -19.70
#